data_AF-A0A0F9FKK0-F1
#
_entry.id   AF-A0A0F9FKK0-F1
#
_cell.length_a   1.000
_cell.length_b   1.000
_cell.length_c   1.000
_cell.angle_alpha   90.00
_cell.angle_beta   90.00
_cell.angle_gamma   90.00
#
_symmetry.space_group_name_H-M   'P 1'
#
loop_
_entity.id
_entity.type
_entity.pdbx_description
1 polymer ?
#
loop_
_entity_poly.entity_id
_entity_poly.type
_entity_poly.pdbx_seq_one_letter_code
_entity_poly.pdbx_strand_id
1 'polypeptide(L)'
;GLMGEEILYLQGELILRVGGASDEAIAKNRFLQEQMFTVLKEERDDAVAEKRLRTILEDVISELELSEKEKEIAEASAEAEIKWVLSPWFRHFLTYDPKPTLMKVKCPVLAINGQKDVQVPPKENLAAIEEALKLAGNKNYTVKELSSLNHLFQTAQTGAISEYARIEETISPTALKIISDWILEQTEDRSVSDCDCKPSPH
;
A
#
# COMPACT_ATOMS: atom_id res chain seq x y z
N GLY A 1 5.57 8.74 -1.59
CA GLY A 1 4.55 7.69 -1.62
C GLY A 1 3.40 8.20 -2.44
N LEU A 2 2.58 7.32 -2.97
CA LEU A 2 1.39 7.69 -3.73
C LEU A 2 0.29 8.25 -2.81
N MET A 3 -0.62 9.01 -3.39
CA MET A 3 -1.85 9.43 -2.71
C MET A 3 -2.73 8.21 -2.43
N GLY A 4 -3.50 8.22 -1.35
CA GLY A 4 -4.31 7.06 -0.97
C GLY A 4 -5.29 6.60 -2.04
N GLU A 5 -5.93 7.52 -2.77
CA GLU A 5 -6.77 7.21 -3.93
C GLU A 5 -6.02 6.41 -5.02
N GLU A 6 -4.81 6.83 -5.37
CA GLU A 6 -3.97 6.12 -6.36
C GLU A 6 -3.57 4.73 -5.87
N ILE A 7 -3.26 4.59 -4.57
CA ILE A 7 -2.98 3.29 -3.94
C ILE A 7 -4.20 2.38 -4.05
N LEU A 8 -5.38 2.84 -3.66
CA LEU A 8 -6.59 2.02 -3.62
C LEU A 8 -6.99 1.48 -5.00
N TYR A 9 -6.78 2.29 -6.04
CA TYR A 9 -7.02 1.84 -7.40
C TYR A 9 -6.06 0.75 -7.85
N LEU A 10 -4.74 0.97 -7.66
CA LEU A 10 -3.74 0.00 -8.06
C LEU A 10 -3.84 -1.28 -7.22
N GLN A 11 -4.14 -1.14 -5.92
CA GLN A 11 -4.41 -2.25 -5.01
C GLN A 11 -5.59 -3.09 -5.52
N GLY A 12 -6.71 -2.46 -5.87
CA GLY A 12 -7.90 -3.14 -6.40
C GLY A 12 -7.57 -3.95 -7.67
N GLU A 13 -6.87 -3.33 -8.62
CA GLU A 13 -6.41 -4.00 -9.83
C GLU A 13 -5.50 -5.20 -9.54
N LEU A 14 -4.44 -5.01 -8.75
CA LEU A 14 -3.44 -6.05 -8.52
C LEU A 14 -4.03 -7.24 -7.75
N ILE A 15 -4.86 -6.98 -6.74
CA ILE A 15 -5.55 -8.05 -5.98
C ILE A 15 -6.45 -8.87 -6.90
N LEU A 16 -7.27 -8.21 -7.73
CA LEU A 16 -8.14 -8.91 -8.68
C LEU A 16 -7.33 -9.71 -9.72
N ARG A 17 -6.25 -9.13 -10.22
CA ARG A 17 -5.38 -9.77 -11.22
C ARG A 17 -4.72 -11.02 -10.66
N VAL A 18 -4.16 -11.00 -9.45
CA VAL A 18 -3.60 -12.21 -8.83
C VAL A 18 -4.67 -13.22 -8.42
N GLY A 19 -5.91 -12.76 -8.19
CA GLY A 19 -7.08 -13.61 -8.02
C GLY A 19 -7.59 -14.27 -9.30
N GLY A 20 -7.03 -13.93 -10.47
CA GLY A 20 -7.41 -14.50 -11.76
C GLY A 20 -8.59 -13.81 -12.44
N ALA A 21 -8.95 -12.59 -12.02
CA ALA A 21 -9.98 -11.80 -12.68
C ALA A 21 -9.59 -11.43 -14.12
N SER A 22 -10.57 -11.30 -15.00
CA SER A 22 -10.38 -10.80 -16.37
C SER A 22 -10.11 -9.29 -16.38
N ASP A 23 -9.49 -8.79 -17.45
CA ASP A 23 -9.29 -7.35 -17.63
C ASP A 23 -10.62 -6.58 -17.67
N GLU A 24 -11.70 -7.21 -18.15
CA GLU A 24 -13.04 -6.63 -18.11
C GLU A 24 -13.55 -6.46 -16.67
N ALA A 25 -13.38 -7.48 -15.83
CA ALA A 25 -13.78 -7.41 -14.42
C ALA A 25 -12.94 -6.37 -13.65
N ILE A 26 -11.64 -6.28 -13.94
CA ILE A 26 -10.75 -5.25 -13.38
C ILE A 26 -11.22 -3.85 -13.80
N ALA A 27 -11.56 -3.64 -15.07
CA ALA A 27 -12.06 -2.37 -15.57
C ALA A 27 -13.40 -1.97 -14.92
N LYS A 28 -14.32 -2.92 -14.74
CA LYS A 28 -15.58 -2.69 -14.02
C LYS A 28 -15.34 -2.31 -12.56
N ASN A 29 -14.44 -3.01 -11.87
CA ASN A 29 -14.05 -2.65 -10.50
C ASN A 29 -13.46 -1.24 -10.42
N ARG A 30 -12.57 -0.88 -11.35
CA ARG A 30 -12.00 0.47 -11.42
C ARG A 30 -13.07 1.54 -11.59
N PHE A 31 -14.03 1.31 -12.47
CA PHE A 31 -15.15 2.23 -12.69
C PHE A 31 -16.05 2.36 -11.45
N LEU A 32 -16.33 1.26 -10.76
CA LEU A 32 -17.07 1.27 -9.49
C LEU A 32 -16.33 2.08 -8.41
N GLN A 33 -15.02 1.83 -8.23
CA GLN A 33 -14.20 2.58 -7.27
C GLN A 33 -14.19 4.08 -7.58
N GLU A 34 -14.12 4.49 -8.85
CA GLU A 34 -14.19 5.91 -9.25
C GLU A 34 -15.50 6.58 -8.82
N GLN A 35 -16.63 5.91 -9.03
CA GLN A 35 -17.93 6.43 -8.60
C GLN A 35 -18.02 6.53 -7.07
N MET A 36 -17.65 5.46 -6.36
CA MET A 36 -17.71 5.43 -4.90
C MET A 36 -16.77 6.47 -4.28
N PHE A 37 -15.53 6.57 -4.75
CA PHE A 37 -14.55 7.52 -4.22
C PHE A 37 -14.93 8.96 -4.52
N THR A 38 -15.63 9.23 -5.64
CA THR A 38 -16.19 10.55 -5.93
C THR A 38 -17.22 10.94 -4.87
N VAL A 39 -18.16 10.04 -4.52
CA VAL A 39 -19.12 10.27 -3.42
C VAL A 39 -18.39 10.56 -2.11
N LEU A 40 -17.38 9.75 -1.77
CA LEU A 40 -16.59 9.90 -0.54
C LEU A 40 -15.71 11.16 -0.50
N LYS A 41 -15.40 11.79 -1.64
CA LYS A 41 -14.66 13.05 -1.66
C LYS A 41 -15.57 14.27 -1.61
N GLU A 42 -16.76 14.18 -2.20
CA GLU A 42 -17.69 15.30 -2.31
C GLU A 42 -18.65 15.42 -1.11
N GLU A 43 -19.12 14.29 -0.57
CA GLU A 43 -20.18 14.27 0.42
C GLU A 43 -19.65 14.03 1.83
N ARG A 44 -19.68 15.04 2.70
CA ARG A 44 -19.16 14.95 4.07
C ARG A 44 -20.13 14.32 5.05
N ASP A 45 -21.42 14.35 4.76
CA ASP A 45 -22.43 13.72 5.61
C ASP A 45 -22.46 12.22 5.33
N ASP A 46 -22.06 11.42 6.31
CA ASP A 46 -21.98 9.96 6.15
C ASP A 46 -23.35 9.34 5.87
N ALA A 47 -24.46 9.89 6.38
CA ALA A 47 -25.80 9.35 6.09
C ALA A 47 -26.21 9.61 4.62
N VAL A 48 -25.82 10.76 4.07
CA VAL A 48 -26.06 11.08 2.65
C VAL A 48 -25.14 10.25 1.75
N ALA A 49 -23.86 10.12 2.12
CA ALA A 49 -22.89 9.30 1.39
C ALA A 49 -23.31 7.83 1.39
N GLU A 50 -23.72 7.28 2.53
CA GLU A 50 -24.21 5.90 2.66
C GLU A 50 -25.36 5.62 1.69
N LYS A 51 -26.36 6.51 1.63
CA LYS A 51 -27.50 6.36 0.72
C LYS A 51 -27.04 6.35 -0.75
N ARG A 52 -26.13 7.25 -1.14
CA ARG A 52 -25.60 7.31 -2.51
C ARG A 52 -24.79 6.06 -2.87
N LEU A 53 -23.93 5.60 -1.96
CA LEU A 53 -23.13 4.38 -2.16
C LEU A 53 -24.02 3.13 -2.26
N ARG A 54 -25.05 3.05 -1.42
CA ARG A 54 -26.02 1.96 -1.47
C ARG A 54 -26.71 1.90 -2.84
N THR A 55 -27.19 3.02 -3.37
CA THR A 55 -27.78 3.06 -4.71
C THR A 55 -26.79 2.60 -5.79
N ILE A 56 -25.54 3.06 -5.75
CA ILE A 56 -24.50 2.62 -6.71
C ILE A 56 -24.31 1.09 -6.67
N LEU A 57 -24.22 0.51 -5.47
CA LEU A 57 -24.00 -0.93 -5.31
C LEU A 57 -25.25 -1.75 -5.64
N GLU A 58 -26.45 -1.27 -5.29
CA GLU A 58 -27.72 -1.88 -5.68
C GLU A 58 -27.86 -1.95 -7.21
N ASP A 59 -27.53 -0.86 -7.91
CA ASP A 59 -27.56 -0.82 -9.38
C ASP A 59 -26.62 -1.88 -9.97
N VAL A 60 -25.36 -1.95 -9.48
CA VAL A 60 -24.39 -2.96 -9.92
C VAL A 60 -24.88 -4.38 -9.65
N ILE A 61 -25.39 -4.66 -8.45
CA ILE A 61 -25.90 -5.99 -8.10
C ILE A 61 -27.09 -6.38 -8.99
N SER A 62 -27.94 -5.42 -9.35
CA SER A 62 -29.12 -5.66 -10.20
C SER A 62 -28.78 -6.01 -11.65
N GLU A 63 -27.61 -5.59 -12.14
CA GLU A 63 -27.11 -5.91 -13.47
C GLU A 63 -26.46 -7.30 -13.56
N LEU A 64 -26.17 -7.93 -12.42
CA LEU A 64 -25.57 -9.25 -12.37
C LEU A 64 -26.63 -10.35 -12.43
N GLU A 65 -26.36 -11.39 -13.22
CA GLU A 65 -27.18 -12.61 -13.24
C GLU A 65 -26.83 -13.50 -12.04
N LEU A 66 -27.42 -13.18 -10.88
CA LEU A 66 -27.22 -13.90 -9.62
C LEU A 66 -28.46 -14.70 -9.23
N SER A 67 -28.25 -15.85 -8.58
CA SER A 67 -29.31 -16.52 -7.83
C SER A 67 -29.70 -15.70 -6.58
N GLU A 68 -30.88 -15.94 -6.02
CA GLU A 68 -31.34 -15.25 -4.80
C GLU A 68 -30.32 -15.35 -3.65
N LYS A 69 -29.67 -16.51 -3.49
CA LYS A 69 -28.65 -16.70 -2.46
C LYS A 69 -27.39 -15.89 -2.73
N GLU A 70 -26.96 -15.80 -3.98
CA GLU A 70 -25.78 -14.99 -4.36
C GLU A 70 -26.07 -13.50 -4.21
N LYS A 71 -27.31 -13.09 -4.51
CA LYS A 71 -27.77 -11.72 -4.31
C LYS A 71 -27.76 -11.32 -2.83
N GLU A 72 -28.26 -12.17 -1.94
CA GLU A 72 -28.22 -11.94 -0.49
C GLU A 72 -26.77 -11.79 0.01
N ILE A 73 -25.85 -12.62 -0.49
CA ILE A 73 -24.42 -12.53 -0.16
C ILE A 73 -23.81 -11.22 -0.70
N ALA A 74 -24.17 -10.82 -1.91
CA ALA A 74 -23.69 -9.58 -2.53
C ALA A 74 -24.18 -8.34 -1.77
N GLU A 75 -25.45 -8.30 -1.39
CA GLU A 75 -26.05 -7.22 -0.59
C GLU A 75 -25.38 -7.11 0.79
N ALA A 76 -25.17 -8.25 1.48
CA ALA A 76 -24.45 -8.25 2.75
C ALA A 76 -22.99 -7.78 2.62
N SER A 77 -22.33 -8.14 1.51
CA SER A 77 -20.96 -7.69 1.21
C SER A 77 -20.92 -6.19 0.91
N ALA A 78 -21.90 -5.68 0.16
CA ALA A 78 -22.05 -4.25 -0.13
C ALA A 78 -22.25 -3.42 1.14
N GLU A 79 -23.10 -3.86 2.07
CA GLU A 79 -23.27 -3.18 3.37
C GLU A 79 -21.99 -3.16 4.20
N ALA A 80 -21.22 -4.26 4.19
CA ALA A 80 -19.93 -4.32 4.87
C ALA A 80 -18.90 -3.36 4.23
N GLU A 81 -18.88 -3.28 2.89
CA GLU A 81 -18.03 -2.37 2.14
C GLU A 81 -18.38 -0.90 2.40
N ILE A 82 -19.67 -0.54 2.33
CA ILE A 82 -20.16 0.82 2.66
C ILE A 82 -19.68 1.24 4.04
N LYS A 83 -19.87 0.37 5.05
CA LYS A 83 -19.44 0.65 6.42
C LYS A 83 -17.93 0.85 6.51
N TRP A 84 -17.14 0.08 5.76
CA TRP A 84 -15.69 0.19 5.77
C TRP A 84 -15.22 1.48 5.10
N VAL A 85 -15.76 1.84 3.92
CA VAL A 85 -15.35 3.04 3.20
C VAL A 85 -15.83 4.35 3.85
N LEU A 86 -16.91 4.30 4.63
CA LEU A 86 -17.35 5.42 5.45
C LEU A 86 -16.57 5.56 6.77
N SER A 87 -15.71 4.60 7.11
CA SER A 87 -14.92 4.71 8.33
C SER A 87 -14.03 5.98 8.29
N PRO A 88 -13.84 6.68 9.43
CA PRO A 88 -13.02 7.89 9.47
C PRO A 88 -11.59 7.66 8.94
N TRP A 89 -11.04 6.47 9.19
CA TRP A 89 -9.74 6.08 8.68
C TRP A 89 -9.73 5.98 7.15
N PHE A 90 -10.71 5.30 6.54
CA PHE A 90 -10.74 5.13 5.09
C PHE A 90 -10.91 6.47 4.38
N ARG A 91 -11.83 7.33 4.86
CA ARG A 91 -12.05 8.67 4.30
C ARG A 91 -10.80 9.53 4.38
N HIS A 92 -10.07 9.45 5.50
CA HIS A 92 -8.78 10.11 5.64
C HIS A 92 -7.76 9.54 4.65
N PHE A 93 -7.59 8.22 4.63
CA PHE A 93 -6.63 7.55 3.77
C PHE A 93 -6.84 7.89 2.30
N LEU A 94 -8.09 7.78 1.80
CA LEU A 94 -8.47 8.07 0.42
C LEU A 94 -7.93 9.42 -0.08
N THR A 95 -7.96 10.44 0.77
CA THR A 95 -7.58 11.81 0.41
C THR A 95 -6.19 12.21 0.90
N TYR A 96 -5.50 11.34 1.62
CA TYR A 96 -4.20 11.65 2.18
C TYR A 96 -3.09 11.56 1.13
N ASP A 97 -2.38 12.68 0.95
CA ASP A 97 -1.13 12.74 0.19
C ASP A 97 0.06 12.69 1.17
N PRO A 98 0.89 11.62 1.14
CA PRO A 98 2.06 11.53 2.01
C PRO A 98 3.24 12.39 1.55
N LYS A 99 3.27 12.92 0.32
CA LYS A 99 4.41 13.66 -0.23
C LYS A 99 4.78 14.90 0.60
N PRO A 100 3.85 15.79 1.01
CA PRO A 100 4.18 16.94 1.85
C PRO A 100 4.75 16.55 3.22
N THR A 101 4.32 15.42 3.78
CA THR A 101 4.84 14.89 5.04
C THR A 101 6.25 14.33 4.84
N LEU A 102 6.47 13.52 3.80
CA LEU A 102 7.78 12.95 3.47
C LEU A 102 8.82 14.05 3.18
N MET A 103 8.42 15.17 2.57
CA MET A 103 9.33 16.30 2.33
C MET A 103 9.87 16.96 3.60
N LYS A 104 9.22 16.73 4.75
CA LYS A 104 9.66 17.25 6.05
C LYS A 104 10.62 16.30 6.76
N VAL A 105 10.81 15.07 6.29
CA VAL A 105 11.68 14.07 6.91
C VAL A 105 13.14 14.45 6.70
N LYS A 106 13.89 14.64 7.81
CA LYS A 106 15.30 15.02 7.80
C LYS A 106 16.24 13.93 8.35
N CYS A 107 15.71 12.90 8.99
CA CYS A 107 16.50 11.75 9.43
C CYS A 107 16.85 10.85 8.24
N PRO A 108 17.83 9.93 8.43
CA PRO A 108 18.07 8.86 7.47
C PRO A 108 16.81 8.03 7.21
N VAL A 109 16.56 7.64 5.96
CA VAL A 109 15.36 6.88 5.59
C VAL A 109 15.72 5.58 4.87
N LEU A 110 15.17 4.46 5.35
CA LEU A 110 15.09 3.21 4.59
C LEU A 110 13.65 3.03 4.10
N ALA A 111 13.43 3.14 2.79
CA ALA A 111 12.15 2.86 2.16
C ALA A 111 12.22 1.51 1.44
N ILE A 112 11.41 0.55 1.88
CA ILE A 112 11.37 -0.81 1.33
C ILE A 112 9.94 -1.26 1.04
N ASN A 113 9.76 -2.01 -0.04
CA ASN A 113 8.53 -2.73 -0.37
C ASN A 113 8.90 -4.13 -0.88
N GLY A 114 8.00 -5.11 -0.67
CA GLY A 114 8.13 -6.42 -1.29
C GLY A 114 7.81 -6.35 -2.78
N GLN A 115 8.59 -7.04 -3.62
CA GLN A 115 8.35 -7.08 -5.07
C GLN A 115 6.97 -7.62 -5.46
N LYS A 116 6.41 -8.52 -4.64
CA LYS A 116 5.09 -9.13 -4.81
C LYS A 116 4.03 -8.45 -3.94
N ASP A 117 4.27 -7.22 -3.52
CA ASP A 117 3.27 -6.43 -2.80
C ASP A 117 2.16 -6.00 -3.76
N VAL A 118 0.98 -6.60 -3.60
CA VAL A 118 -0.23 -6.27 -4.36
C VAL A 118 -1.12 -5.25 -3.66
N GLN A 119 -0.79 -4.86 -2.41
CA GLN A 119 -1.55 -3.88 -1.64
C GLN A 119 -0.94 -2.48 -1.78
N VAL A 120 0.39 -2.39 -1.87
CA VAL A 120 1.12 -1.15 -2.11
C VAL A 120 2.11 -1.41 -3.26
N PRO A 121 1.73 -1.11 -4.51
CA PRO A 121 2.55 -1.40 -5.69
C PRO A 121 3.99 -0.88 -5.52
N PRO A 122 4.99 -1.77 -5.49
CA PRO A 122 6.32 -1.42 -5.01
C PRO A 122 6.98 -0.39 -5.90
N LYS A 123 6.87 -0.55 -7.22
CA LYS A 123 7.55 0.30 -8.20
C LYS A 123 7.08 1.76 -8.11
N GLU A 124 5.77 1.96 -8.20
CA GLU A 124 5.14 3.28 -8.21
C GLU A 124 5.29 3.95 -6.83
N ASN A 125 5.06 3.21 -5.75
CA ASN A 125 5.14 3.77 -4.40
C ASN A 125 6.58 4.14 -4.01
N LEU A 126 7.56 3.27 -4.25
CA LEU A 126 8.96 3.56 -3.96
C LEU A 126 9.49 4.71 -4.82
N ALA A 127 9.12 4.78 -6.10
CA ALA A 127 9.49 5.91 -6.96
C ALA A 127 8.94 7.23 -6.42
N ALA A 128 7.67 7.25 -5.99
CA ALA A 128 7.06 8.44 -5.39
C ALA A 128 7.66 8.80 -4.02
N ILE A 129 8.13 7.83 -3.22
CA ILE A 129 8.88 8.12 -1.98
C ILE A 129 10.23 8.73 -2.31
N GLU A 130 10.97 8.14 -3.25
CA GLU A 130 12.29 8.60 -3.64
C GLU A 130 12.23 10.04 -4.18
N GLU A 131 11.28 10.34 -5.06
CA GLU A 131 11.08 11.69 -5.58
C GLU A 131 10.83 12.71 -4.46
N ALA A 132 9.97 12.38 -3.50
CA ALA A 132 9.68 13.26 -2.36
C ALA A 132 10.95 13.54 -1.52
N LEU A 133 11.77 12.52 -1.25
CA LEU A 133 13.02 12.65 -0.49
C LEU A 133 14.06 13.48 -1.25
N LYS A 134 14.18 13.29 -2.58
CA LYS A 134 15.03 14.11 -3.46
C LYS A 134 14.62 15.58 -3.42
N LEU A 135 13.33 15.87 -3.58
CA LEU A 135 12.79 17.24 -3.52
C LEU A 135 12.97 17.88 -2.13
N ALA A 136 12.96 17.08 -1.06
CA ALA A 136 13.22 17.53 0.30
C ALA A 136 14.69 17.95 0.56
N GLY A 137 15.58 17.65 -0.39
CA GLY A 137 17.02 17.75 -0.22
C GLY A 137 17.59 16.71 0.76
N ASN A 138 16.85 15.63 1.06
CA ASN A 138 17.37 14.56 1.90
C ASN A 138 18.36 13.74 1.06
N LYS A 139 19.64 13.72 1.50
CA LYS A 139 20.71 12.96 0.83
C LYS A 139 21.02 11.63 1.49
N ASN A 140 20.40 11.36 2.65
CA ASN A 140 20.61 10.12 3.39
C ASN A 140 19.35 9.28 3.33
N TYR A 141 19.17 8.58 2.21
CA TYR A 141 18.10 7.61 2.07
C TYR A 141 18.55 6.41 1.24
N THR A 142 17.92 5.28 1.52
CA THR A 142 18.04 4.04 0.75
C THR A 142 16.64 3.61 0.34
N VAL A 143 16.45 3.32 -0.95
CA VAL A 143 15.19 2.82 -1.52
C VAL A 143 15.46 1.43 -2.08
N LYS A 144 14.69 0.43 -1.66
CA LYS A 144 14.92 -0.97 -2.05
C LYS A 144 13.62 -1.74 -2.25
N GLU A 145 13.46 -2.29 -3.45
CA GLU A 145 12.47 -3.36 -3.70
C GLU A 145 13.08 -4.70 -3.29
N LEU A 146 12.35 -5.47 -2.49
CA LEU A 146 12.81 -6.75 -1.95
C LEU A 146 12.22 -7.91 -2.76
N SER A 147 13.09 -8.60 -3.52
CA SER A 147 12.69 -9.68 -4.42
C SER A 147 11.88 -10.77 -3.71
N SER A 148 10.84 -11.25 -4.39
CA SER A 148 10.00 -12.38 -3.96
C SER A 148 9.22 -12.21 -2.66
N LEU A 149 9.20 -11.01 -2.06
CA LEU A 149 8.45 -10.75 -0.83
C LEU A 149 7.07 -10.12 -1.10
N ASN A 150 6.06 -10.50 -0.33
CA ASN A 150 4.72 -9.88 -0.34
C ASN A 150 4.66 -8.60 0.52
N HIS A 151 3.44 -8.08 0.70
CA HIS A 151 3.16 -6.89 1.53
C HIS A 151 3.66 -7.00 2.98
N LEU A 152 3.63 -8.19 3.57
CA LEU A 152 4.06 -8.46 4.94
C LEU A 152 5.57 -8.78 5.03
N PHE A 153 6.30 -8.62 3.91
CA PHE A 153 7.69 -9.04 3.75
C PHE A 153 7.92 -10.54 3.95
N GLN A 154 6.91 -11.37 3.64
CA GLN A 154 7.05 -12.82 3.62
C GLN A 154 7.39 -13.30 2.20
N THR A 155 8.17 -14.36 2.09
CA THR A 155 8.48 -15.03 0.83
C THR A 155 7.20 -15.61 0.23
N ALA A 156 6.83 -15.12 -0.96
CA ALA A 156 5.54 -15.38 -1.58
C ALA A 156 5.68 -15.89 -3.01
N GLN A 157 4.67 -16.60 -3.51
CA GLN A 157 4.65 -17.05 -4.91
C GLN A 157 4.01 -16.01 -5.81
N THR A 158 2.83 -15.52 -5.42
CA THR A 158 2.06 -14.52 -6.18
C THR A 158 1.90 -13.21 -5.43
N GLY A 159 2.01 -13.23 -4.10
CA GLY A 159 1.70 -12.07 -3.26
C GLY A 159 0.23 -11.98 -2.83
N ALA A 160 -0.62 -12.88 -3.33
CA ALA A 160 -2.04 -12.91 -3.00
C ALA A 160 -2.28 -13.04 -1.48
N ILE A 161 -3.30 -12.34 -0.99
CA ILE A 161 -3.70 -12.33 0.43
C ILE A 161 -4.06 -13.76 0.91
N SER A 162 -4.57 -14.61 0.01
CA SER A 162 -4.89 -16.01 0.30
C SER A 162 -3.66 -16.86 0.66
N GLU A 163 -2.44 -16.42 0.34
CA GLU A 163 -1.20 -17.07 0.75
C GLU A 163 -0.91 -16.87 2.24
N TYR A 164 -1.41 -15.79 2.87
CA TYR A 164 -0.99 -15.39 4.23
C TYR A 164 -1.30 -16.46 5.27
N ALA A 165 -2.44 -17.13 5.16
CA ALA A 165 -2.85 -18.20 6.08
C ALA A 165 -2.03 -19.49 5.90
N ARG A 166 -1.24 -19.60 4.82
CA ARG A 166 -0.46 -20.79 4.46
C ARG A 166 1.04 -20.58 4.64
N ILE A 167 1.51 -19.34 4.66
CA ILE A 167 2.91 -19.01 4.86
C ILE A 167 3.19 -18.99 6.37
N GLU A 168 4.06 -19.90 6.82
CA GLU A 168 4.50 -19.96 8.23
C GLU A 168 5.47 -18.82 8.60
N GLU A 169 6.24 -18.32 7.62
CA GLU A 169 7.20 -17.23 7.82
C GLU A 169 6.49 -15.97 8.30
N THR A 170 6.90 -15.39 9.43
CA THR A 170 6.33 -14.11 9.90
C THR A 170 6.87 -12.93 9.09
N ILE A 171 8.18 -12.88 8.91
CA ILE A 171 8.90 -11.90 8.09
C ILE A 171 10.18 -12.55 7.57
N SER A 172 10.55 -12.27 6.33
CA SER A 172 11.74 -12.86 5.71
C SER A 172 13.02 -12.52 6.48
N PRO A 173 13.87 -13.51 6.80
CA PRO A 173 15.21 -13.28 7.34
C PRO A 173 16.05 -12.35 6.44
N THR A 174 15.81 -12.36 5.13
CA THR A 174 16.47 -11.43 4.20
C THR A 174 16.02 -9.99 4.42
N ALA A 175 14.72 -9.75 4.64
CA ALA A 175 14.21 -8.41 4.97
C ALA A 175 14.77 -7.93 6.32
N LEU A 176 14.75 -8.79 7.34
CA LEU A 176 15.33 -8.48 8.65
C LEU A 176 16.80 -8.12 8.55
N LYS A 177 17.59 -8.89 7.77
CA LYS A 177 19.01 -8.60 7.57
C LYS A 177 19.23 -7.25 6.90
N ILE A 178 18.45 -6.91 5.87
CA ILE A 178 18.56 -5.61 5.19
C ILE A 178 18.27 -4.46 6.16
N ILE A 179 17.24 -4.60 6.98
CA ILE A 179 16.89 -3.60 8.00
C ILE A 179 18.02 -3.48 9.03
N SER A 180 18.52 -4.59 9.57
CA SER A 180 19.57 -4.57 10.60
C SER A 180 20.89 -4.02 10.06
N ASP A 181 21.32 -4.46 8.87
CA ASP A 181 22.55 -3.98 8.24
C ASP A 181 22.48 -2.48 8.00
N TRP A 182 21.33 -1.98 7.51
CA TRP A 182 21.14 -0.55 7.27
C TRP A 182 21.18 0.25 8.56
N ILE A 183 20.52 -0.21 9.64
CA ILE A 183 20.57 0.45 10.94
C ILE A 183 22.01 0.52 11.46
N LEU A 184 22.77 -0.57 11.36
CA LEU A 184 24.18 -0.61 11.76
C LEU A 184 25.00 0.40 10.94
N GLU A 185 24.83 0.43 9.61
CA GLU A 185 25.52 1.41 8.75
C GLU A 185 25.20 2.87 9.11
N GLN A 186 23.97 3.15 9.56
CA GLN A 186 23.58 4.51 9.97
C GLN A 186 24.07 4.90 11.37
N THR A 187 24.42 3.93 12.21
CA THR A 187 24.74 4.13 13.63
C THR A 187 26.21 3.85 13.96
N GLU A 188 26.95 3.18 13.07
CA GLU A 188 28.38 3.02 13.18
C GLU A 188 29.06 4.40 13.13
N ASP A 189 29.82 4.68 14.19
CA ASP A 189 30.48 5.96 14.40
C ASP A 189 31.61 6.13 13.37
N ARG A 190 31.34 6.91 12.32
CA ARG A 190 32.35 7.28 11.30
C ARG A 190 33.51 8.10 11.87
N SER A 191 33.51 8.46 13.16
CA SER A 191 34.60 9.19 13.81
C SER A 191 35.78 8.31 14.26
N VAL A 192 35.65 6.98 14.26
CA VAL A 192 36.71 6.09 14.80
C VAL A 192 37.70 5.61 13.72
N SER A 193 37.40 5.76 12.44
CA SER A 193 38.26 5.27 11.35
C SER A 193 39.43 6.19 10.94
N ASP A 194 39.50 7.42 11.46
CA ASP A 194 40.57 8.39 11.13
C ASP A 194 41.61 8.57 12.26
N CYS A 195 41.53 7.79 13.34
CA CYS A 195 42.58 7.77 14.37
C CYS A 195 43.75 6.89 13.89
N ASP A 196 44.48 7.40 12.90
CA ASP A 196 45.82 6.97 12.50
C ASP A 196 46.78 7.24 13.67
N CYS A 197 46.72 6.40 14.71
CA CYS A 197 47.74 6.34 15.75
C CYS A 197 49.02 5.76 15.14
N LYS A 198 49.78 6.60 14.42
CA LYS A 198 51.18 6.30 14.09
C LYS A 198 51.95 6.16 15.41
N PRO A 199 52.62 5.03 15.67
CA PRO A 199 53.49 4.92 16.83
C PRO A 199 54.68 5.87 16.65
N SER A 200 54.91 6.73 17.65
CA SER A 200 56.10 7.58 17.73
C SER A 200 57.34 6.70 17.88
N PRO A 201 58.41 6.92 17.09
CA PRO A 201 59.66 6.19 17.25
C PRO A 201 60.47 6.80 18.41
N HIS A 202 60.61 6.04 19.49
CA HIS A 202 61.68 6.22 20.49
C HIS A 202 62.27 4.87 20.85
#